data_AF-A0A452TUY3-F1
#
_entry.id   AF-A0A452TUY3-F1
#
_cell.length_a   1.000
_cell.length_b   1.000
_cell.length_c   1.000
_cell.angle_alpha   90.00
_cell.angle_beta   90.00
_cell.angle_gamma   90.00
#
_symmetry.space_group_name_H-M   'P 1'
#
loop_
_entity.id
_entity.type
_entity.pdbx_description
1 polymer ?
#
loop_
_entity_poly.entity_id
_entity_poly.type
_entity_poly.pdbx_seq_one_letter_code
_entity_poly.pdbx_strand_id
1 'polypeptide(L)'
;MALAYHNYEDLPNGLEILHLEYFEEAVKYLLGHPQVKGPGVGLLGSSKGGELCLSMASFLKGITAAVIINGSVANVGGALHYKDETLPPVGFDLNRVRLTKDGLADILDVLNSPLEGADQKSFIPVERAESAFLFLVGQDDHNWKSEFYANEASKRLQAHGREMPQIICYPGAGHYLEPPYFPFCLLHILVGGPVIWGGEPRAHAMAQVDTWKQLQTFFHKHLVGKS
;
A
#
# COMPACT_ATOMS: atom_id res chain seq x y z
N MET A 1 4.43 8.83 -13.60
CA MET A 1 5.76 8.20 -13.57
C MET A 1 5.59 6.82 -12.96
N ALA A 2 5.97 5.76 -13.67
CA ALA A 2 6.14 4.45 -13.05
C ALA A 2 7.53 4.44 -12.40
N LEU A 3 7.63 3.99 -11.14
CA LEU A 3 8.85 4.07 -10.35
C LEU A 3 9.27 2.65 -9.91
N ALA A 4 10.34 2.14 -10.49
CA ALA A 4 11.02 0.96 -9.96
C ALA A 4 11.76 1.34 -8.67
N TYR A 5 11.99 0.39 -7.76
CA TYR A 5 12.75 0.64 -6.53
C TYR A 5 13.64 -0.52 -6.08
N HIS A 6 13.60 -1.64 -6.81
CA HIS A 6 14.50 -2.79 -6.64
C HIS A 6 14.42 -3.70 -7.88
N ASN A 7 15.39 -4.61 -8.03
CA ASN A 7 15.46 -5.69 -9.01
C ASN A 7 15.16 -5.25 -10.46
N TYR A 8 15.66 -4.08 -10.84
CA TYR A 8 15.48 -3.50 -12.16
C TYR A 8 16.71 -2.68 -12.55
N GLU A 9 17.32 -3.02 -13.68
CA GLU A 9 18.55 -2.38 -14.19
C GLU A 9 19.68 -2.33 -13.16
N ASP A 10 20.09 -1.14 -12.71
CA ASP A 10 21.17 -0.92 -11.75
C ASP A 10 20.69 -0.74 -10.30
N LEU A 11 19.38 -0.87 -10.04
CA LEU A 11 18.83 -0.83 -8.69
C LEU A 11 19.23 -2.07 -7.86
N PRO A 12 19.24 -1.96 -6.52
CA PRO A 12 19.51 -3.10 -5.65
C PRO A 12 18.60 -4.30 -5.94
N ASN A 13 19.16 -5.52 -5.89
CA ASN A 13 18.39 -6.75 -6.19
C ASN A 13 17.35 -7.08 -5.11
N GLY A 14 17.64 -6.76 -3.86
CA GLY A 14 16.83 -7.13 -2.70
C GLY A 14 16.01 -5.97 -2.14
N LEU A 15 15.17 -6.30 -1.16
CA LEU A 15 14.28 -5.37 -0.45
C LEU A 15 14.61 -5.27 1.04
N GLU A 16 15.79 -5.72 1.46
CA GLU A 16 16.17 -5.80 2.88
C GLU A 16 16.29 -4.41 3.51
N ILE A 17 16.73 -3.42 2.73
CA ILE A 17 16.91 -2.03 3.15
C ILE A 17 16.40 -1.10 2.05
N LEU A 18 15.47 -0.22 2.39
CA LEU A 18 14.97 0.84 1.51
C LEU A 18 15.25 2.21 2.13
N HIS A 19 15.58 3.18 1.28
CA HIS A 19 15.85 4.56 1.68
C HIS A 19 14.79 5.50 1.09
N LEU A 20 14.05 6.23 1.92
CA LEU A 20 13.03 7.17 1.46
C LEU A 20 13.62 8.36 0.69
N GLU A 21 14.92 8.63 0.81
CA GLU A 21 15.65 9.59 -0.01
C GLU A 21 15.50 9.30 -1.51
N TYR A 22 15.55 8.02 -1.91
CA TYR A 22 15.32 7.62 -3.31
C TYR A 22 13.94 8.06 -3.82
N PHE A 23 12.92 7.87 -2.99
CA PHE A 23 11.55 8.26 -3.31
C PHE A 23 11.36 9.79 -3.25
N GLU A 24 12.10 10.48 -2.37
CA GLU A 24 12.14 11.94 -2.31
C GLU A 24 12.75 12.54 -3.58
N GLU A 25 13.82 11.95 -4.11
CA GLU A 25 14.42 12.32 -5.39
C GLU A 25 13.42 12.15 -6.54
N ALA A 26 12.70 11.03 -6.55
CA ALA A 26 11.66 10.77 -7.55
C ALA A 26 10.52 11.82 -7.48
N VAL A 27 10.08 12.20 -6.28
CA VAL A 27 9.09 13.27 -6.08
C VAL A 27 9.62 14.62 -6.58
N LYS A 28 10.86 14.97 -6.23
CA LYS A 28 11.52 16.20 -6.69
C LYS A 28 11.67 16.24 -8.22
N TYR A 29 12.07 15.12 -8.82
CA TYR A 29 12.17 14.97 -10.28
C TYR A 29 10.81 15.21 -10.94
N LEU A 30 9.75 14.56 -10.46
CA LEU A 30 8.42 14.70 -11.03
C LEU A 30 7.90 16.14 -10.88
N LEU A 31 8.09 16.77 -9.72
CA LEU A 31 7.69 18.17 -9.49
C LEU A 31 8.52 19.18 -10.30
N GLY A 32 9.76 18.87 -10.62
CA GLY A 32 10.63 19.71 -11.45
C GLY A 32 10.33 19.63 -12.96
N HIS A 33 9.53 18.67 -13.40
CA HIS A 33 9.24 18.48 -14.82
C HIS A 33 8.28 19.56 -15.34
N PRO A 34 8.57 20.25 -16.46
CA PRO A 34 7.81 21.44 -16.91
C PRO A 34 6.34 21.18 -17.29
N GLN A 35 5.97 19.92 -17.50
CA GLN A 35 4.59 19.52 -17.81
C GLN A 35 3.81 19.01 -16.58
N VAL A 36 4.39 19.08 -15.38
CA VAL A 36 3.71 18.71 -14.13
C VAL A 36 3.21 19.98 -13.45
N LYS A 37 1.91 20.00 -13.10
CA LYS A 37 1.23 21.20 -12.59
C LYS A 37 1.72 21.65 -11.21
N GLY A 38 2.03 20.72 -10.32
CA GLY A 38 2.30 21.01 -8.89
C GLY A 38 1.07 21.59 -8.15
N PRO A 39 1.23 22.11 -6.92
CA PRO A 39 2.48 22.25 -6.15
C PRO A 39 2.95 20.95 -5.47
N GLY A 40 2.12 19.90 -5.46
CA GLY A 40 2.45 18.57 -4.96
C GLY A 40 2.02 17.47 -5.94
N VAL A 41 2.37 16.22 -5.64
CA VAL A 41 2.07 15.05 -6.47
C VAL A 41 1.03 14.14 -5.84
N GLY A 42 0.39 13.33 -6.67
CA GLY A 42 -0.39 12.18 -6.23
C GLY A 42 0.47 10.92 -6.16
N LEU A 43 0.24 10.09 -5.16
CA LEU A 43 0.84 8.75 -5.05
C LEU A 43 -0.23 7.69 -5.28
N LEU A 44 0.08 6.69 -6.09
CA LEU A 44 -0.75 5.51 -6.30
C LEU A 44 0.11 4.28 -6.06
N GLY A 45 -0.30 3.43 -5.11
CA GLY A 45 0.45 2.24 -4.76
C GLY A 45 -0.45 1.06 -4.42
N SER A 46 -0.03 -0.13 -4.84
CA SER A 46 -0.65 -1.41 -4.49
C SER A 46 0.31 -2.25 -3.66
N SER A 47 -0.20 -3.03 -2.70
CA SER A 47 0.60 -3.94 -1.87
C SER A 47 1.73 -3.20 -1.14
N LYS A 48 2.99 -3.66 -1.21
CA LYS A 48 4.18 -2.94 -0.72
C LYS A 48 4.30 -1.52 -1.29
N GLY A 49 3.84 -1.28 -2.52
CA GLY A 49 3.76 0.07 -3.08
C GLY A 49 2.76 0.97 -2.34
N GLY A 50 1.65 0.42 -1.86
CA GLY A 50 0.68 1.14 -1.01
C GLY A 50 1.26 1.47 0.37
N GLU A 51 1.99 0.54 0.97
CA GLU A 51 2.75 0.77 2.20
C GLU A 51 3.81 1.88 2.02
N LEU A 52 4.53 1.87 0.90
CA LEU A 52 5.49 2.93 0.55
C LEU A 52 4.79 4.28 0.33
N CYS A 53 3.59 4.31 -0.24
CA CYS A 53 2.82 5.57 -0.36
C CYS A 53 2.49 6.17 1.01
N LEU A 54 2.10 5.36 1.99
CA LEU A 54 1.87 5.81 3.37
C LEU A 54 3.16 6.34 4.00
N SER A 55 4.27 5.64 3.80
CA SER A 55 5.58 6.06 4.30
C SER A 55 6.02 7.39 3.67
N MET A 56 5.97 7.50 2.34
CA MET A 56 6.29 8.73 1.62
C MET A 56 5.44 9.90 2.10
N ALA A 57 4.12 9.72 2.26
CA ALA A 57 3.23 10.77 2.76
C ALA A 57 3.53 11.18 4.21
N SER A 58 4.06 10.27 5.03
CA SER A 58 4.37 10.52 6.45
C SER A 58 5.71 11.25 6.66
N PHE A 59 6.69 11.01 5.79
CA PHE A 59 8.07 11.48 5.96
C PHE A 59 8.46 12.60 4.98
N LEU A 60 7.89 12.62 3.79
CA LEU A 60 8.27 13.52 2.70
C LEU A 60 7.32 14.72 2.59
N LYS A 61 7.80 15.79 1.95
CA LYS A 61 6.98 16.96 1.58
C LYS A 61 6.59 16.88 0.10
N GLY A 62 5.58 17.67 -0.29
CA GLY A 62 5.12 17.74 -1.67
C GLY A 62 4.16 16.61 -2.09
N ILE A 63 3.58 15.87 -1.14
CA ILE A 63 2.56 14.85 -1.40
C ILE A 63 1.17 15.43 -1.10
N THR A 64 0.36 15.61 -2.13
CA THR A 64 -0.98 16.20 -1.99
C THR A 64 -2.04 15.15 -1.65
N ALA A 65 -1.96 13.98 -2.29
CA ALA A 65 -2.95 12.93 -2.14
C ALA A 65 -2.35 11.55 -2.41
N ALA A 66 -2.83 10.51 -1.72
CA ALA A 66 -2.38 9.15 -1.91
C ALA A 66 -3.55 8.16 -1.98
N VAL A 67 -3.51 7.28 -2.99
CA VAL A 67 -4.42 6.14 -3.16
C VAL A 67 -3.67 4.88 -2.79
N ILE A 68 -4.20 4.17 -1.80
CA ILE A 68 -3.60 2.98 -1.19
C ILE A 68 -4.48 1.78 -1.54
N ILE A 69 -3.99 0.91 -2.42
CA ILE A 69 -4.68 -0.31 -2.84
C ILE A 69 -4.10 -1.48 -2.05
N ASN A 70 -4.90 -2.12 -1.18
CA ASN A 70 -4.46 -3.27 -0.37
C ASN A 70 -3.07 -3.08 0.28
N GLY A 71 -2.81 -1.88 0.82
CA GLY A 71 -1.54 -1.52 1.46
C GLY A 71 -1.51 -1.85 2.96
N SER A 72 -0.31 -1.89 3.53
CA SER A 72 -0.08 -2.11 4.96
C SER A 72 0.31 -0.80 5.66
N VAL A 73 -0.16 -0.60 6.89
CA VAL A 73 0.33 0.47 7.79
C VAL A 73 1.52 0.00 8.64
N ALA A 74 1.84 -1.29 8.63
CA ALA A 74 3.09 -1.82 9.14
C ALA A 74 4.15 -1.83 8.04
N ASN A 75 5.40 -1.51 8.37
CA ASN A 75 6.51 -1.71 7.47
C ASN A 75 6.84 -3.21 7.34
N VAL A 76 6.69 -3.81 6.16
CA VAL A 76 6.83 -5.28 5.96
C VAL A 76 8.08 -5.63 5.14
N GLY A 77 8.76 -6.72 5.49
CA GLY A 77 9.85 -7.32 4.70
C GLY A 77 11.24 -6.79 5.03
N GLY A 78 11.51 -5.52 4.73
CA GLY A 78 12.81 -4.89 4.97
C GLY A 78 12.75 -3.65 5.84
N ALA A 79 13.90 -3.19 6.33
CA ALA A 79 14.00 -1.94 7.08
C ALA A 79 13.81 -0.74 6.14
N LEU A 80 13.05 0.26 6.60
CA LEU A 80 12.85 1.51 5.87
C LEU A 80 13.54 2.65 6.62
N HIS A 81 14.46 3.33 5.95
CA HIS A 81 15.24 4.42 6.50
C HIS A 81 14.83 5.76 5.90
N TYR A 82 14.88 6.80 6.72
CA TYR A 82 14.84 8.18 6.28
C TYR A 82 15.63 9.04 7.25
N LYS A 83 16.77 9.57 6.80
CA LYS A 83 17.71 10.31 7.66
C LYS A 83 18.06 9.47 8.90
N ASP A 84 17.85 10.02 10.09
CA ASP A 84 18.14 9.36 11.37
C ASP A 84 16.98 8.46 11.87
N GLU A 85 15.87 8.37 11.12
CA GLU A 85 14.71 7.56 11.48
C GLU A 85 14.76 6.20 10.77
N THR A 86 14.34 5.14 11.47
CA THR A 86 14.28 3.78 10.93
C THR A 86 12.99 3.10 11.37
N LEU A 87 12.23 2.58 10.41
CA LEU A 87 11.15 1.65 10.67
C LEU A 87 11.67 0.22 10.46
N PRO A 88 11.78 -0.61 11.52
CA PRO A 88 12.12 -2.02 11.36
C PRO A 88 10.98 -2.77 10.64
N PRO A 89 11.28 -3.90 9.98
CA PRO A 89 10.23 -4.75 9.44
C PRO A 89 9.41 -5.35 10.59
N VAL A 90 8.09 -5.46 10.38
CA VAL A 90 7.21 -6.20 11.29
C VAL A 90 7.61 -7.67 11.30
N GLY A 91 7.58 -8.28 12.48
CA GLY A 91 7.83 -9.70 12.64
C GLY A 91 6.79 -10.57 11.94
N PHE A 92 7.16 -11.82 11.69
CA PHE A 92 6.27 -12.83 11.11
C PHE A 92 6.44 -14.18 11.81
N ASP A 93 5.41 -15.01 11.75
CA ASP A 93 5.41 -16.37 12.26
C ASP A 93 4.85 -17.33 11.20
N LEU A 94 5.74 -18.14 10.63
CA LEU A 94 5.38 -19.12 9.60
C LEU A 94 4.50 -20.27 10.15
N ASN A 95 4.43 -20.47 11.47
CA ASN A 95 3.49 -21.43 12.05
C ASN A 95 2.03 -21.01 11.89
N ARG A 96 1.77 -19.75 11.50
CA ARG A 96 0.42 -19.24 11.21
C ARG A 96 -0.01 -19.42 9.75
N VAL A 97 0.84 -20.01 8.89
CA VAL A 97 0.44 -20.43 7.54
C VAL A 97 -0.64 -21.51 7.66
N ARG A 98 -1.74 -21.33 6.92
CA ARG A 98 -2.80 -22.33 6.80
C ARG A 98 -2.73 -23.00 5.45
N LEU A 99 -3.24 -24.24 5.38
CA LEU A 99 -3.46 -24.93 4.11
C LEU A 99 -4.94 -24.88 3.76
N THR A 100 -5.24 -24.49 2.54
CA THR A 100 -6.60 -24.58 2.00
C THR A 100 -6.97 -26.05 1.75
N LYS A 101 -8.24 -26.30 1.45
CA LYS A 101 -8.73 -27.65 1.09
C LYS A 101 -7.99 -28.23 -0.13
N ASP A 102 -7.51 -27.37 -1.02
CA ASP A 102 -6.80 -27.74 -2.24
C ASP A 102 -5.28 -27.81 -2.05
N GLY A 103 -4.80 -27.71 -0.80
CA GLY A 103 -3.37 -27.80 -0.45
C GLY A 103 -2.56 -26.55 -0.76
N LEU A 104 -3.21 -25.42 -1.01
CA LEU A 104 -2.56 -24.13 -1.27
C LEU A 104 -2.24 -23.43 0.06
N ALA A 105 -1.16 -22.67 0.11
CA ALA A 105 -0.79 -21.92 1.30
C ALA A 105 -1.60 -20.62 1.41
N ASP A 106 -2.13 -20.36 2.60
CA ASP A 106 -2.80 -19.12 3.00
C ASP A 106 -1.94 -18.43 4.06
N ILE A 107 -1.45 -17.24 3.71
CA ILE A 107 -0.46 -16.47 4.49
C ILE A 107 -1.06 -15.27 5.21
N LEU A 108 -2.38 -15.10 5.16
CA LEU A 108 -3.12 -13.95 5.72
C LEU A 108 -2.73 -13.61 7.17
N ASP A 109 -2.48 -14.65 7.98
CA ASP A 109 -2.19 -14.52 9.41
C ASP A 109 -0.69 -14.58 9.75
N VAL A 110 0.22 -14.59 8.77
CA VAL A 110 1.67 -14.76 9.02
C VAL A 110 2.30 -13.54 9.70
N LEU A 111 1.88 -12.32 9.37
CA LEU A 111 2.46 -11.10 9.95
C LEU A 111 1.99 -10.86 11.38
N ASN A 112 2.91 -10.41 12.25
CA ASN A 112 2.56 -9.93 13.58
C ASN A 112 1.70 -8.66 13.50
N SER A 113 0.96 -8.39 14.59
CA SER A 113 0.22 -7.13 14.72
C SER A 113 1.19 -5.98 15.00
N PRO A 114 1.14 -4.87 14.24
CA PRO A 114 1.94 -3.67 14.52
C PRO A 114 1.39 -2.85 15.71
N LEU A 115 0.42 -3.39 16.46
CA LEU A 115 -0.20 -2.72 17.60
C LEU A 115 0.34 -3.19 18.95
N GLU A 116 1.17 -4.24 18.98
CA GLU A 116 1.56 -4.92 20.22
C GLU A 116 3.07 -5.16 20.28
N GLY A 117 3.61 -5.22 21.50
CA GLY A 117 5.00 -5.60 21.76
C GLY A 117 6.04 -4.75 21.01
N ALA A 118 7.10 -5.41 20.54
CA ALA A 118 8.19 -4.76 19.80
C ALA A 118 7.77 -4.30 18.39
N ASP A 119 6.74 -4.92 17.82
CA ASP A 119 6.26 -4.68 16.45
C ASP A 119 5.57 -3.32 16.30
N GLN A 120 5.21 -2.64 17.39
CA GLN A 120 4.75 -1.24 17.38
C GLN A 120 5.73 -0.30 16.68
N LYS A 121 7.03 -0.62 16.68
CA LYS A 121 8.06 0.17 15.98
C LYS A 121 7.94 0.12 14.45
N SER A 122 7.28 -0.91 13.91
CA SER A 122 7.04 -1.04 12.47
C SER A 122 5.87 -0.19 11.96
N PHE A 123 5.05 0.38 12.87
CA PHE A 123 3.86 1.14 12.49
C PHE A 123 4.28 2.46 11.82
N ILE A 124 3.83 2.66 10.58
CA ILE A 124 4.10 3.88 9.80
C ILE A 124 3.38 5.07 10.48
N PRO A 125 4.09 6.18 10.80
CA PRO A 125 3.54 7.30 11.54
C PRO A 125 2.64 8.21 10.67
N VAL A 126 1.53 7.66 10.18
CA VAL A 126 0.59 8.32 9.25
C VAL A 126 -0.01 9.60 9.80
N GLU A 127 -0.01 9.80 11.12
CA GLU A 127 -0.41 11.06 11.74
C GLU A 127 0.44 12.28 11.33
N ARG A 128 1.66 12.05 10.83
CA ARG A 128 2.56 13.09 10.32
C ARG A 128 2.16 13.59 8.94
N ALA A 129 1.38 12.81 8.20
CA ALA A 129 1.01 13.15 6.83
C ALA A 129 0.05 14.35 6.78
N GLU A 130 0.24 15.19 5.76
CA GLU A 130 -0.65 16.30 5.40
C GLU A 130 -1.53 15.95 4.19
N SER A 131 -1.33 14.77 3.60
CA SER A 131 -1.98 14.31 2.38
C SER A 131 -3.41 13.83 2.63
N ALA A 132 -4.27 13.97 1.63
CA ALA A 132 -5.55 13.26 1.60
C ALA A 132 -5.33 11.77 1.25
N PHE A 133 -6.07 10.87 1.89
CA PHE A 133 -5.96 9.43 1.63
C PHE A 133 -7.28 8.82 1.13
N LEU A 134 -7.15 7.91 0.16
CA LEU A 134 -8.18 6.97 -0.25
C LEU A 134 -7.62 5.56 -0.14
N PHE A 135 -8.28 4.70 0.65
CA PHE A 135 -8.00 3.28 0.73
C PHE A 135 -8.99 2.50 -0.12
N LEU A 136 -8.47 1.63 -0.99
CA LEU A 136 -9.23 0.71 -1.82
C LEU A 136 -8.83 -0.71 -1.39
N VAL A 137 -9.78 -1.44 -0.82
CA VAL A 137 -9.50 -2.66 -0.07
C VAL A 137 -10.32 -3.83 -0.62
N GLY A 138 -9.65 -4.94 -0.96
CA GLY A 138 -10.29 -6.23 -1.16
C GLY A 138 -10.58 -6.89 0.20
N GLN A 139 -11.83 -7.24 0.46
CA GLN A 139 -12.20 -7.89 1.73
C GLN A 139 -11.83 -9.37 1.79
N ASP A 140 -11.50 -9.97 0.65
CA ASP A 140 -11.01 -11.34 0.53
C ASP A 140 -9.50 -11.33 0.21
N ASP A 141 -8.76 -10.33 0.70
CA ASP A 141 -7.29 -10.28 0.57
C ASP A 141 -6.64 -11.34 1.46
N HIS A 142 -5.97 -12.31 0.84
CA HIS A 142 -5.27 -13.40 1.52
C HIS A 142 -3.74 -13.22 1.61
N ASN A 143 -3.19 -12.11 1.11
CA ASN A 143 -1.79 -11.77 1.34
C ASN A 143 -1.57 -11.29 2.77
N TRP A 144 -2.43 -10.37 3.20
CA TRP A 144 -2.39 -9.74 4.51
C TRP A 144 -3.72 -9.04 4.83
N LYS A 145 -3.87 -8.51 6.04
CA LYS A 145 -5.13 -7.95 6.52
C LYS A 145 -5.34 -6.50 6.06
N SER A 146 -5.53 -6.27 4.76
CA SER A 146 -5.69 -4.94 4.17
C SER A 146 -6.78 -4.09 4.83
N GLU A 147 -7.96 -4.66 5.11
CA GLU A 147 -9.04 -3.95 5.81
C GLU A 147 -8.65 -3.54 7.24
N PHE A 148 -7.95 -4.42 7.96
CA PHE A 148 -7.41 -4.09 9.28
C PHE A 148 -6.42 -2.93 9.19
N TYR A 149 -5.46 -2.97 8.27
CA TYR A 149 -4.46 -1.91 8.14
C TYR A 149 -5.08 -0.56 7.74
N ALA A 150 -6.05 -0.54 6.82
CA ALA A 150 -6.77 0.69 6.46
C ALA A 150 -7.53 1.28 7.66
N ASN A 151 -8.18 0.43 8.46
CA ASN A 151 -8.87 0.86 9.67
C ASN A 151 -7.92 1.38 10.75
N GLU A 152 -6.77 0.73 10.97
CA GLU A 152 -5.77 1.20 11.94
C GLU A 152 -5.12 2.51 11.51
N ALA A 153 -4.86 2.71 10.20
CA ALA A 153 -4.41 3.99 9.66
C ALA A 153 -5.46 5.09 9.91
N SER A 154 -6.74 4.82 9.65
CA SER A 154 -7.84 5.75 9.90
C SER A 154 -7.98 6.11 11.38
N LYS A 155 -7.88 5.13 12.29
CA LYS A 155 -7.90 5.36 13.74
C LYS A 155 -6.72 6.24 14.16
N ARG A 156 -5.51 5.97 13.66
CA ARG A 156 -4.31 6.75 13.99
C ARG A 156 -4.43 8.20 13.54
N LEU A 157 -4.91 8.42 12.31
CA LEU A 157 -5.16 9.74 11.74
C LEU A 157 -6.16 10.53 12.62
N GLN A 158 -7.32 9.94 12.90
CA GLN A 158 -8.37 10.58 13.70
C GLN A 158 -7.93 10.88 15.13
N ALA A 159 -7.16 9.98 15.76
CA ALA A 159 -6.62 10.18 17.11
C ALA A 159 -5.69 11.41 17.22
N HIS A 160 -5.13 11.86 16.09
CA HIS A 160 -4.27 13.06 16.00
C HIS A 160 -4.97 14.25 15.33
N GLY A 161 -6.30 14.22 15.22
CA GLY A 161 -7.09 15.32 14.67
C GLY A 161 -6.96 15.51 13.16
N ARG A 162 -6.48 14.50 12.43
CA ARG A 162 -6.47 14.51 10.96
C ARG A 162 -7.84 14.13 10.41
N GLU A 163 -8.10 14.54 9.17
CA GLU A 163 -9.34 14.17 8.47
C GLU A 163 -9.45 12.64 8.35
N MET A 164 -10.67 12.13 8.54
CA MET A 164 -10.95 10.71 8.36
C MET A 164 -10.75 10.35 6.88
N PRO A 165 -9.89 9.36 6.55
CA PRO A 165 -9.67 8.96 5.17
C PRO A 165 -10.90 8.25 4.61
N GLN A 166 -11.08 8.31 3.29
CA GLN A 166 -12.10 7.48 2.64
C GLN A 166 -11.57 6.04 2.54
N ILE A 167 -12.39 5.07 2.95
CA ILE A 167 -12.10 3.64 2.80
C ILE A 167 -13.23 3.01 2.01
N ILE A 168 -12.90 2.35 0.92
CA ILE A 168 -13.86 1.57 0.12
C ILE A 168 -13.42 0.11 0.19
N CYS A 169 -14.29 -0.71 0.76
CA CYS A 169 -14.10 -2.15 0.87
C CYS A 169 -14.93 -2.86 -0.21
N TYR A 170 -14.31 -3.77 -0.95
CA TYR A 170 -14.90 -4.55 -2.02
C TYR A 170 -15.09 -6.01 -1.58
N PRO A 171 -16.34 -6.45 -1.31
CA PRO A 171 -16.64 -7.84 -0.98
C PRO A 171 -16.24 -8.78 -2.12
N GLY A 172 -15.59 -9.90 -1.78
CA GLY A 172 -15.16 -10.91 -2.77
C GLY A 172 -14.07 -10.43 -3.72
N ALA A 173 -13.38 -9.33 -3.42
CA ALA A 173 -12.16 -8.93 -4.11
C ALA A 173 -10.93 -9.28 -3.28
N GLY A 174 -9.87 -9.72 -3.96
CA GLY A 174 -8.62 -10.16 -3.36
C GLY A 174 -7.53 -9.11 -3.40
N HIS A 175 -6.28 -9.56 -3.30
CA HIS A 175 -5.12 -8.67 -3.18
C HIS A 175 -4.81 -7.86 -4.45
N TYR A 176 -4.87 -8.48 -5.64
CA TYR A 176 -4.44 -7.86 -6.90
C TYR A 176 -5.57 -7.11 -7.62
N LEU A 177 -5.94 -5.94 -7.10
CA LEU A 177 -6.85 -5.00 -7.76
C LEU A 177 -6.14 -4.25 -8.90
N GLU A 178 -6.02 -4.94 -10.04
CA GLU A 178 -5.42 -4.44 -11.28
C GLU A 178 -6.31 -3.43 -12.04
N PRO A 179 -5.79 -2.77 -13.09
CA PRO A 179 -6.62 -2.00 -14.02
C PRO A 179 -7.79 -2.83 -14.60
N PRO A 180 -8.86 -2.18 -15.07
CA PRO A 180 -10.08 -2.88 -15.49
C PRO A 180 -9.83 -3.98 -16.52
N TYR A 181 -10.52 -5.11 -16.33
CA TYR A 181 -10.51 -6.29 -17.21
C TYR A 181 -9.22 -7.09 -17.24
N PHE A 182 -8.25 -6.80 -16.37
CA PHE A 182 -7.15 -7.74 -16.13
C PHE A 182 -7.69 -9.08 -15.62
N PRO A 183 -7.19 -10.22 -16.13
CA PRO A 183 -7.71 -11.51 -15.75
C PRO A 183 -7.45 -11.79 -14.26
N PHE A 184 -8.47 -12.31 -13.58
CA PHE A 184 -8.36 -12.75 -12.20
C PHE A 184 -7.28 -13.82 -12.05
N CYS A 185 -6.37 -13.63 -11.09
CA CYS A 185 -5.32 -14.58 -10.77
C CYS A 185 -5.44 -15.00 -9.30
N LEU A 186 -5.78 -16.26 -9.07
CA LEU A 186 -5.95 -16.81 -7.71
C LEU A 186 -4.61 -17.08 -7.01
N LEU A 187 -3.52 -17.25 -7.78
CA LEU A 187 -2.25 -17.80 -7.32
C LEU A 187 -1.05 -16.98 -7.81
N HIS A 188 -0.02 -16.85 -6.98
CA HIS A 188 1.27 -16.26 -7.36
C HIS A 188 2.39 -16.89 -6.54
N ILE A 189 3.61 -16.88 -7.10
CA ILE A 189 4.80 -17.49 -6.52
C ILE A 189 5.68 -16.40 -5.89
N LEU A 190 5.11 -15.53 -5.04
CA LEU A 190 5.89 -14.43 -4.43
C LEU A 190 6.70 -14.91 -3.22
N VAL A 191 6.21 -15.92 -2.48
CA VAL A 191 6.82 -16.42 -1.24
C VAL A 191 7.53 -17.77 -1.42
N GLY A 192 8.05 -18.05 -2.61
CA GLY A 192 8.74 -19.31 -2.90
C GLY A 192 7.82 -20.54 -3.07
N GLY A 193 6.50 -20.33 -3.12
CA GLY A 193 5.49 -21.37 -3.35
C GLY A 193 4.12 -20.78 -3.73
N PRO A 194 3.16 -21.60 -4.18
CA PRO A 194 1.83 -21.13 -4.57
C PRO A 194 1.02 -20.72 -3.34
N VAL A 195 0.73 -19.42 -3.22
CA VAL A 195 -0.19 -18.87 -2.21
C VAL A 195 -1.45 -18.32 -2.83
N ILE A 196 -2.55 -18.35 -2.07
CA ILE A 196 -3.81 -17.73 -2.47
C ILE A 196 -3.79 -16.22 -2.22
N TRP A 197 -4.37 -15.46 -3.15
CA TRP A 197 -4.53 -13.99 -3.04
C TRP A 197 -5.98 -13.57 -2.81
N GLY A 198 -6.88 -14.56 -2.88
CA GLY A 198 -8.32 -14.45 -2.73
C GLY A 198 -9.03 -13.68 -3.85
N GLY A 199 -10.33 -13.52 -3.69
CA GLY A 199 -11.27 -12.94 -4.62
C GLY A 199 -12.08 -13.98 -5.40
N GLU A 200 -13.29 -13.58 -5.79
CA GLU A 200 -14.17 -14.32 -6.68
C GLU A 200 -14.16 -13.65 -8.07
N PRO A 201 -14.07 -14.40 -9.19
CA PRO A 201 -13.82 -13.82 -10.52
C PRO A 201 -14.75 -12.66 -10.88
N ARG A 202 -16.06 -12.81 -10.65
CA ARG A 202 -17.05 -11.77 -10.98
C ARG A 202 -16.93 -10.57 -10.05
N ALA A 203 -16.86 -10.80 -8.74
CA ALA A 203 -16.80 -9.72 -7.75
C ALA A 203 -15.50 -8.93 -7.90
N HIS A 204 -14.37 -9.63 -8.07
CA HIS A 204 -13.06 -9.07 -8.28
C HIS A 204 -13.01 -8.21 -9.56
N ALA A 205 -13.53 -8.71 -10.69
CA ALA A 205 -13.55 -7.95 -11.94
C ALA A 205 -14.38 -6.65 -11.82
N MET A 206 -15.51 -6.69 -11.11
CA MET A 206 -16.31 -5.48 -10.86
C MET A 206 -15.61 -4.51 -9.90
N ALA A 207 -14.89 -5.03 -8.90
CA ALA A 207 -14.09 -4.23 -8.00
C ALA A 207 -12.96 -3.49 -8.73
N GLN A 208 -12.28 -4.12 -9.69
CA GLN A 208 -11.26 -3.46 -10.53
C GLN A 208 -11.84 -2.30 -11.34
N VAL A 209 -13.01 -2.49 -11.95
CA VAL A 209 -13.72 -1.43 -12.70
C VAL A 209 -14.04 -0.24 -11.80
N ASP A 210 -14.57 -0.48 -10.59
CA ASP A 210 -14.90 0.60 -9.66
C ASP A 210 -13.63 1.26 -9.09
N THR A 211 -12.63 0.48 -8.66
CA THR A 211 -11.33 0.95 -8.17
C THR A 211 -10.72 1.97 -9.11
N TRP A 212 -10.73 1.67 -10.43
CA TRP A 212 -10.22 2.58 -11.46
C TRP A 212 -10.99 3.91 -11.52
N LYS A 213 -12.32 3.85 -11.43
CA LYS A 213 -13.15 5.05 -11.40
C LYS A 213 -12.93 5.87 -10.13
N GLN A 214 -12.79 5.22 -8.98
CA GLN A 214 -12.60 5.89 -7.69
C GLN A 214 -11.26 6.61 -7.62
N LEU A 215 -10.15 5.96 -8.02
CA LEU A 215 -8.83 6.60 -8.03
C LEU A 215 -8.78 7.78 -9.01
N GLN A 216 -9.43 7.68 -10.18
CA GLN A 216 -9.52 8.79 -11.12
C GLN A 216 -10.28 9.96 -10.51
N THR A 217 -11.45 9.71 -9.92
CA THR A 217 -12.29 10.74 -9.28
C THR A 217 -11.53 11.43 -8.15
N PHE A 218 -10.85 10.65 -7.31
CA PHE A 218 -10.06 11.15 -6.19
C PHE A 218 -8.89 12.03 -6.65
N PHE A 219 -8.08 11.58 -7.61
CA PHE A 219 -6.97 12.40 -8.10
C PHE A 219 -7.43 13.67 -8.82
N HIS A 220 -8.50 13.64 -9.62
CA HIS A 220 -9.04 14.87 -10.22
C HIS A 220 -9.46 15.88 -9.16
N LYS A 221 -10.16 15.41 -8.11
CA LYS A 221 -10.60 16.27 -6.99
C LYS A 221 -9.43 16.94 -6.28
N HIS A 222 -8.37 16.19 -5.97
CA HIS A 222 -7.30 16.67 -5.08
C HIS A 222 -6.10 17.29 -5.82
N LEU A 223 -5.83 16.93 -7.08
CA LEU A 223 -4.66 17.41 -7.83
C LEU A 223 -5.00 18.46 -8.89
N VAL A 224 -6.19 18.40 -9.49
CA VAL A 224 -6.60 19.35 -10.53
C VAL A 224 -7.37 20.52 -9.93
N GLY A 225 -8.07 20.30 -8.81
CA GLY A 225 -9.02 21.23 -8.20
C GLY A 225 -10.38 21.18 -8.93
N LYS A 226 -11.45 21.64 -8.26
CA LYS A 226 -12.71 21.92 -8.97
C LYS A 226 -12.47 23.12 -9.89
N SER A 227 -12.46 22.89 -11.20
CA SER A 227 -12.65 23.95 -12.19
C SER A 227 -14.00 24.63 -12.01
#